data_AF-M0LI80-F1
#
_entry.id   AF-M0LI80-F1
#
_cell.length_a   1.000
_cell.length_b   1.000
_cell.length_c   1.000
_cell.angle_alpha   90.00
_cell.angle_beta   90.00
_cell.angle_gamma   90.00
#
_symmetry.space_group_name_H-M   'P 1'
#
loop_
_entity.id
_entity.type
_entity.pdbx_description
1 polymer ?
#
loop_
_entity_poly.entity_id
_entity_poly.type
_entity_poly.pdbx_seq_one_letter_code
_entity_poly.pdbx_strand_id
1 'polypeptide(L)'
;MVKDSISDGRRIGQLLASELTGLQRGPLADVSVVDADRDVDPTPAGAFAYRVAADDTEVAVVEVTPETARLVLNEEPATVPERDDITTDGTTIVVHSGAAVKAAVDVLEETLSG
;
A
#
# COMPACT_ATOMS: atom_id res chain seq x y z
N MET A 1 -22.50 2.29 16.26
CA MET A 1 -22.51 2.39 14.78
C MET A 1 -21.48 1.38 14.29
N VAL A 2 -21.93 0.30 13.66
CA VAL A 2 -21.05 -0.79 13.18
C VAL A 2 -20.08 -0.18 12.18
N LYS A 3 -18.78 -0.43 12.35
CA LYS A 3 -17.70 0.18 11.58
C LYS A 3 -17.77 -0.35 10.15
N ASP A 4 -18.03 0.52 9.18
CA ASP A 4 -17.81 0.28 7.75
C ASP A 4 -16.31 0.08 7.48
N SER A 5 -15.74 -1.05 7.93
CA SER A 5 -14.38 -1.42 7.53
C SER A 5 -14.46 -1.90 6.09
N ILE A 6 -13.88 -1.10 5.19
CA ILE A 6 -13.67 -1.49 3.80
C ILE A 6 -12.69 -2.67 3.81
N SER A 7 -13.20 -3.86 3.46
CA SER A 7 -12.43 -5.09 3.25
C SER A 7 -12.46 -5.54 1.78
N ASP A 8 -12.82 -4.62 0.88
CA ASP A 8 -12.72 -4.82 -0.58
C ASP A 8 -11.31 -4.43 -1.02
N GLY A 9 -10.52 -5.39 -1.48
CA GLY A 9 -9.09 -5.16 -1.75
C GLY A 9 -8.83 -4.11 -2.83
N ARG A 10 -9.69 -4.00 -3.85
CA ARG A 10 -9.61 -2.92 -4.85
C ARG A 10 -9.81 -1.57 -4.17
N ARG A 11 -10.82 -1.46 -3.31
CA ARG A 11 -11.10 -0.21 -2.59
C ARG A 11 -10.00 0.16 -1.60
N ILE A 12 -9.39 -0.82 -0.93
CA ILE A 12 -8.19 -0.61 -0.10
C ILE A 12 -7.04 -0.09 -0.96
N GLY A 13 -6.77 -0.70 -2.11
CA GLY A 13 -5.72 -0.25 -3.05
C GLY A 13 -5.94 1.19 -3.53
N GLN A 14 -7.19 1.58 -3.79
CA GLN A 14 -7.55 2.96 -4.16
C GLN A 14 -7.35 3.96 -3.01
N LEU A 15 -7.64 3.56 -1.77
CA LEU A 15 -7.37 4.38 -0.59
C LEU A 15 -5.87 4.57 -0.41
N LEU A 16 -5.08 3.50 -0.57
CA LEU A 16 -3.62 3.57 -0.52
C LEU A 16 -3.06 4.53 -1.58
N ALA A 17 -3.55 4.47 -2.81
CA ALA A 17 -3.13 5.40 -3.86
C ALA A 17 -3.49 6.86 -3.51
N SER A 18 -4.66 7.08 -2.90
CA SER A 18 -5.12 8.40 -2.50
C SER A 18 -4.27 8.99 -1.37
N GLU A 19 -3.88 8.17 -0.39
CA GLU A 19 -2.97 8.58 0.68
C GLU A 19 -1.59 8.91 0.13
N LEU A 20 -1.00 8.03 -0.70
CA LEU A 20 0.32 8.26 -1.31
C LEU A 20 0.36 9.54 -2.16
N THR A 21 -0.68 9.82 -2.93
CA THR A 21 -0.76 11.05 -3.75
C THR A 21 -1.07 12.30 -2.91
N GLY A 22 -1.71 12.13 -1.75
CA GLY A 22 -2.07 13.23 -0.86
C GLY A 22 -0.93 13.74 0.01
N LEU A 23 0.16 12.96 0.12
CA LEU A 23 1.31 13.28 0.95
C LEU A 23 2.39 13.97 0.11
N GLN A 24 2.78 15.17 0.54
CA GLN A 24 3.79 16.00 -0.13
C GLN A 24 4.78 16.57 0.91
N ARG A 25 5.16 15.75 1.89
CA ARG A 25 6.00 16.16 3.02
C ARG A 25 7.01 15.08 3.36
N GLY A 26 8.20 15.51 3.78
CA GLY A 26 9.25 14.60 4.24
C GLY A 26 9.73 13.64 3.14
N PRO A 27 10.14 12.41 3.51
CA PRO A 27 10.58 11.36 2.57
C PRO A 27 9.53 11.00 1.51
N LEU A 28 8.26 11.29 1.77
CA LEU A 28 7.17 11.04 0.82
C LEU A 28 6.95 12.18 -0.19
N ALA A 29 7.70 13.28 -0.10
CA ALA A 29 7.52 14.43 -1.01
C ALA A 29 7.76 14.08 -2.48
N ASP A 30 8.67 13.14 -2.74
CA ASP A 30 9.04 12.69 -4.07
C ASP A 30 8.37 11.34 -4.44
N VAL A 31 7.45 10.86 -3.60
CA VAL A 31 6.70 9.63 -3.83
C VAL A 31 5.52 9.90 -4.77
N SER A 32 5.33 9.02 -5.75
CA SER A 32 4.26 9.09 -6.73
C SER A 32 3.69 7.71 -7.07
N VAL A 33 2.43 7.69 -7.51
CA VAL A 33 1.76 6.52 -8.05
C VAL A 33 1.88 6.55 -9.57
N VAL A 34 2.46 5.51 -10.16
CA VAL A 34 2.67 5.40 -11.62
C VAL A 34 2.08 4.11 -12.18
N ASP A 35 1.79 4.12 -13.48
CA ASP A 35 1.21 2.98 -14.22
C ASP A 35 -0.08 2.39 -13.61
N ALA A 36 -0.93 3.25 -13.06
CA ALA A 36 -2.12 2.81 -12.37
C ALA A 36 -3.21 2.28 -13.30
N ASP A 37 -3.63 1.03 -13.06
CA ASP A 37 -4.86 0.44 -13.55
C ASP A 37 -5.99 0.64 -12.53
N ARG A 38 -6.88 1.59 -12.81
CA ARG A 38 -8.00 1.96 -11.92
C ARG A 38 -9.16 0.97 -11.96
N ASP A 39 -9.21 0.16 -13.02
CA ASP A 39 -10.30 -0.77 -13.30
C ASP A 39 -9.84 -2.23 -13.17
N VAL A 40 -8.65 -2.45 -12.58
CA VAL A 40 -8.11 -3.79 -12.31
C VAL A 40 -9.13 -4.66 -11.58
N ASP A 41 -9.34 -5.86 -12.12
CA ASP A 41 -10.12 -6.92 -11.49
C ASP A 41 -9.21 -7.69 -10.50
N PRO A 42 -9.54 -7.71 -9.19
CA PRO A 42 -8.70 -8.40 -8.21
C PRO A 42 -8.64 -9.91 -8.44
N THR A 43 -7.47 -10.50 -8.16
CA THR A 43 -7.28 -11.96 -8.26
C THR A 43 -6.79 -12.54 -6.92
N PRO A 44 -7.05 -13.83 -6.62
CA PRO A 44 -6.54 -14.46 -5.40
C PRO A 44 -5.01 -14.43 -5.28
N ALA A 45 -4.30 -14.43 -6.41
CA ALA A 45 -2.85 -14.36 -6.45
C ALA A 45 -2.31 -12.95 -6.17
N GLY A 46 -3.13 -11.91 -6.33
CA GLY A 46 -2.68 -10.52 -6.42
C GLY A 46 -2.71 -10.08 -7.88
N ALA A 47 -3.56 -9.10 -8.20
CA ALA A 47 -3.56 -8.43 -9.49
C ALA A 47 -2.76 -7.12 -9.38
N PHE A 48 -1.84 -6.88 -10.31
CA PHE A 48 -1.12 -5.60 -10.36
C PHE A 48 -2.09 -4.43 -10.47
N ALA A 49 -1.99 -3.48 -9.53
CA ALA A 49 -2.82 -2.26 -9.55
C ALA A 49 -2.00 -1.05 -9.99
N TYR A 50 -0.82 -0.83 -9.41
CA TYR A 50 0.06 0.29 -9.75
C TYR A 50 1.47 0.11 -9.17
N ARG A 51 2.39 0.94 -9.62
CA ARG A 51 3.72 1.12 -9.04
C ARG A 51 3.76 2.32 -8.11
N VAL A 52 4.65 2.25 -7.12
CA VAL A 52 5.04 3.38 -6.28
C VAL A 52 6.47 3.72 -6.61
N ALA A 53 6.71 4.97 -7.01
CA ALA A 53 8.04 5.47 -7.34
C ALA A 53 8.44 6.58 -6.37
N ALA A 54 9.71 6.62 -5.97
CA ALA A 54 10.35 7.74 -5.28
C ALA A 54 11.47 8.27 -6.17
N ASP A 55 11.50 9.57 -6.47
CA ASP A 55 12.48 10.17 -7.39
C ASP A 55 12.60 9.40 -8.72
N ASP A 56 11.45 9.12 -9.35
CA ASP A 56 11.31 8.32 -10.59
C ASP A 56 11.85 6.87 -10.52
N THR A 57 12.25 6.41 -9.33
CA THR A 57 12.73 5.03 -9.10
C THR A 57 11.61 4.21 -8.47
N GLU A 58 11.27 3.06 -9.05
CA GLU A 58 10.30 2.14 -8.46
C GLU A 58 10.83 1.64 -7.10
N VAL A 59 10.03 1.81 -6.05
CA VAL A 59 10.34 1.36 -4.68
C VAL A 59 9.39 0.28 -4.20
N ALA A 60 8.19 0.21 -4.78
CA ALA A 60 7.21 -0.81 -4.47
C ALA A 60 6.19 -1.00 -5.59
N VAL A 61 5.49 -2.14 -5.54
CA VAL A 61 4.31 -2.43 -6.35
C VAL A 61 3.11 -2.64 -5.43
N VAL A 62 1.94 -2.19 -5.86
CA VAL A 62 0.68 -2.52 -5.19
C VAL A 62 -0.09 -3.54 -6.01
N GLU A 63 -0.41 -4.64 -5.36
CA GLU A 63 -1.28 -5.69 -5.88
C GLU A 63 -2.59 -5.75 -5.09
N VAL A 64 -3.68 -6.14 -5.73
CA VAL A 64 -4.98 -6.29 -5.09
C VAL A 64 -5.51 -7.71 -5.21
N THR A 65 -5.99 -8.23 -4.09
CA THR A 65 -6.82 -9.43 -4.02
C THR A 65 -8.28 -9.03 -3.81
N PRO A 66 -9.25 -9.96 -3.86
CA PRO A 66 -10.63 -9.62 -3.51
C PRO A 66 -10.77 -8.99 -2.11
N GLU A 67 -9.89 -9.33 -1.17
CA GLU A 67 -10.04 -8.97 0.25
C GLU A 67 -8.97 -7.97 0.75
N THR A 68 -7.83 -7.87 0.07
CA THR A 68 -6.67 -7.13 0.57
C THR A 68 -5.97 -6.33 -0.52
N ALA A 69 -5.26 -5.28 -0.12
CA ALA A 69 -4.20 -4.70 -0.93
C ALA A 69 -2.85 -5.17 -0.37
N ARG A 70 -1.88 -5.40 -1.23
CA ARG A 70 -0.52 -5.81 -0.88
C ARG A 70 0.44 -4.75 -1.40
N LEU A 71 1.19 -4.13 -0.50
CA LEU A 71 2.31 -3.27 -0.83
C LEU A 71 3.57 -4.14 -0.81
N VAL A 72 4.08 -4.46 -1.99
CA VAL A 72 5.26 -5.30 -2.20
C VAL A 72 6.46 -4.36 -2.34
N LEU A 73 7.27 -4.28 -1.31
CA LEU A 73 8.48 -3.45 -1.29
C LEU A 73 9.62 -4.15 -2.02
N ASN A 74 10.57 -3.36 -2.55
CA ASN A 74 11.80 -3.87 -3.15
C ASN A 74 12.80 -4.39 -2.10
N GLU A 75 12.65 -3.97 -0.85
CA GLU A 75 13.46 -4.37 0.30
C GLU A 75 12.58 -4.71 1.52
N GLU A 76 13.18 -5.27 2.57
CA GLU A 76 12.43 -5.61 3.78
C GLU A 76 11.95 -4.33 4.49
N PRO A 77 10.71 -4.31 5.03
CA PRO A 77 10.21 -3.12 5.70
C PRO A 77 11.03 -2.80 6.94
N ALA A 78 11.34 -1.51 7.16
CA ALA A 78 12.12 -1.06 8.31
C ALA A 78 11.42 -1.32 9.65
N THR A 79 10.09 -1.41 9.64
CA THR A 79 9.27 -1.70 10.82
C THR A 79 8.11 -2.64 10.46
N VAL A 80 7.66 -3.39 11.46
CA VAL A 80 6.46 -4.23 11.36
C VAL A 80 5.40 -3.66 12.30
N PRO A 81 4.27 -3.14 11.79
CA PRO A 81 3.25 -2.55 12.64
C PRO A 81 2.54 -3.61 13.47
N GLU A 82 2.43 -3.39 14.78
CA GLU A 82 1.67 -4.27 15.69
C GLU A 82 0.17 -3.99 15.58
N ARG A 83 -0.47 -4.54 14.53
CA ARG A 83 -1.91 -4.37 14.25
C ARG A 83 -2.52 -5.64 13.67
N ASP A 84 -3.78 -5.91 14.02
CA ASP A 84 -4.51 -7.09 13.52
C ASP A 84 -4.96 -6.94 12.05
N ASP A 85 -5.00 -5.72 11.52
CA ASP A 85 -5.42 -5.39 10.16
C ASP A 85 -4.27 -5.15 9.18
N ILE A 86 -3.03 -5.47 9.60
CA ILE A 86 -1.83 -5.54 8.76
C ILE A 86 -1.09 -6.85 9.05
N THR A 87 -0.59 -7.52 8.01
CA THR A 87 0.35 -8.63 8.16
C THR A 87 1.55 -8.45 7.23
N THR A 88 2.71 -8.94 7.63
CA THR A 88 3.94 -8.87 6.83
C THR A 88 4.41 -10.26 6.44
N ASP A 89 4.83 -10.43 5.19
CA ASP A 89 5.46 -11.64 4.65
C ASP A 89 6.67 -11.25 3.79
N GLY A 90 7.88 -11.37 4.35
CA GLY A 90 9.09 -10.84 3.73
C GLY A 90 8.99 -9.34 3.44
N THR A 91 9.11 -8.96 2.17
CA THR A 91 8.97 -7.56 1.70
C THR A 91 7.53 -7.13 1.47
N THR A 92 6.55 -8.01 1.68
CA THR A 92 5.13 -7.73 1.40
C THR A 92 4.40 -7.29 2.67
N ILE A 93 3.78 -6.11 2.62
CA ILE A 93 2.84 -5.61 3.62
C ILE A 93 1.43 -5.82 3.10
N VAL A 94 0.65 -6.67 3.78
CA VAL A 94 -0.74 -6.96 3.43
C VAL A 94 -1.66 -6.09 4.28
N VAL A 95 -2.50 -5.30 3.62
CA VAL A 95 -3.46 -4.37 4.21
C VAL A 95 -4.86 -4.98 4.12
N HIS A 96 -5.43 -5.31 5.27
CA HIS A 96 -6.72 -6.02 5.37
C HIS A 96 -7.93 -5.08 5.52
N SER A 97 -7.67 -3.80 5.78
CA SER A 97 -8.74 -2.81 5.96
C SER A 97 -8.34 -1.43 5.46
N GLY A 98 -9.33 -0.63 5.05
CA GLY A 98 -9.11 0.79 4.76
C GLY A 98 -8.51 1.58 5.96
N ALA A 99 -8.77 1.15 7.20
CA ALA A 99 -8.25 1.81 8.40
C ALA A 99 -6.75 1.51 8.66
N ALA A 100 -6.19 0.50 7.98
CA ALA A 100 -4.78 0.16 8.04
C ALA A 100 -3.92 0.91 7.00
N VAL A 101 -4.54 1.53 5.98
CA VAL A 101 -3.83 2.17 4.87
C VAL A 101 -2.77 3.16 5.36
N LYS A 102 -3.13 4.01 6.33
CA LYS A 102 -2.20 4.99 6.89
C LYS A 102 -0.94 4.32 7.48
N ALA A 103 -1.12 3.25 8.24
CA ALA A 103 0.01 2.55 8.84
C ALA A 103 0.89 1.87 7.78
N ALA A 104 0.33 1.39 6.66
CA ALA A 104 1.14 0.87 5.55
C ALA A 104 1.99 1.98 4.89
N VAL A 105 1.44 3.19 4.76
CA VAL A 105 2.19 4.36 4.25
C VAL A 105 3.27 4.81 5.23
N ASP A 106 2.97 4.82 6.53
CA ASP A 106 3.96 5.16 7.57
C ASP A 106 5.15 4.16 7.52
N VAL A 107 4.92 2.86 7.26
CA VAL A 107 5.99 1.86 7.07
C VAL A 107 6.83 2.16 5.82
N LEU A 108 6.20 2.55 4.70
CA LEU A 108 6.92 2.95 3.49
C LEU A 108 7.80 4.18 3.75
N GLU A 109 7.28 5.20 4.44
CA GLU A 109 8.03 6.39 4.83
C GLU A 109 9.27 6.05 5.67
N GLU A 110 9.11 5.19 6.68
CA GLU A 110 10.22 4.73 7.51
C GLU A 110 11.26 3.94 6.70
N THR A 111 10.81 3.09 5.76
CA THR A 111 11.69 2.30 4.89
C THR A 111 12.51 3.19 3.95
N LEU A 112 11.91 4.26 3.40
CA LEU A 112 12.61 5.22 2.54
C LEU A 112 13.55 6.17 3.32
N SER A 113 13.41 6.23 4.64
CA SER A 113 14.22 7.12 5.50
C SER A 113 15.46 6.45 6.09
N GLY A 114 15.54 5.11 6.04
CA GLY A 114 16.63 4.30 6.58
C GLY A 114 17.84 4.25 5.65
#